data_AF-A0A149PK09-F1
#
_entry.id   AF-A0A149PK09-F1
#
_cell.length_a   1.000
_cell.length_b   1.000
_cell.length_c   1.000
_cell.angle_alpha   90.00
_cell.angle_beta   90.00
_cell.angle_gamma   90.00
#
_symmetry.space_group_name_H-M   'P 1'
#
loop_
_entity.id
_entity.type
_entity.pdbx_description
1 polymer ?
#
loop_
_entity_poly.entity_id
_entity_poly.type
_entity_poly.pdbx_seq_one_letter_code
_entity_poly.pdbx_strand_id
1 'polypeptide(L)'
;AIGAHGVASQGGEVVGQVVTTMSAIEASSKKIAEIISVIDGIAFQTNILALNAAVEAARAGEQGRGFAVVASEVRTLAQRSAAAAKEIKGLIDDSVGKVAEGSSLVHQAGSTMGEIVASVQRVTDIMAEISAASQEQSAGIEQVNQTVVQMDETTQQNAALVEEATAAARAMEDQAVQLGEAVARFRLASHGTTAIPARPLAAPVPRQVAAAARSAKPASARPLRSSTAQPVLAADGDWQEF
;
A
#
# COMPACT_ATOMS: atom_id res chain seq x y z
N ALA A 1 -11.90 8.16 2.97
CA ALA A 1 -10.56 8.61 2.53
C ALA A 1 -10.36 10.13 2.69
N ILE A 2 -11.34 10.97 2.29
CA ILE A 2 -11.21 12.45 2.26
C ILE A 2 -10.79 13.07 3.60
N GLY A 3 -11.23 12.53 4.74
CA GLY A 3 -10.86 13.05 6.06
C GLY A 3 -9.39 12.82 6.47
N ALA A 4 -8.78 11.69 6.07
CA ALA A 4 -7.42 11.35 6.50
C ALA A 4 -6.36 12.21 5.79
N HIS A 5 -6.56 12.50 4.51
CA HIS A 5 -5.69 13.39 3.75
C HIS A 5 -5.75 14.84 4.28
N GLY A 6 -6.96 15.33 4.56
CA GLY A 6 -7.15 16.67 5.13
C GLY A 6 -6.48 16.84 6.50
N VAL A 7 -6.65 15.85 7.40
CA VAL A 7 -6.01 15.87 8.74
C VAL A 7 -4.48 15.82 8.63
N ALA A 8 -3.94 14.99 7.75
CA ALA A 8 -2.49 14.89 7.56
C ALA A 8 -1.89 16.17 6.94
N SER A 9 -2.58 16.77 5.95
CA SER A 9 -2.17 18.05 5.36
C SER A 9 -2.19 19.17 6.39
N GLN A 10 -3.23 19.26 7.21
CA GLN A 10 -3.32 20.26 8.26
C GLN A 10 -2.28 20.03 9.37
N GLY A 11 -1.96 18.76 9.67
CA GLY A 11 -0.84 18.40 10.53
C GLY A 11 0.50 18.93 10.00
N GLY A 12 0.74 18.81 8.69
CA GLY A 12 1.93 19.36 8.04
C GLY A 12 2.02 20.90 8.15
N GLU A 13 0.91 21.60 7.96
CA GLU A 13 0.85 23.07 8.11
C GLU A 13 1.17 23.51 9.55
N VAL A 14 0.56 22.86 10.54
CA VAL A 14 0.82 23.14 11.97
C VAL A 14 2.28 22.90 12.31
N VAL A 15 2.88 21.80 11.84
CA VAL A 15 4.31 21.52 12.03
C VAL A 15 5.17 22.62 11.42
N GLY A 16 4.84 23.10 10.21
CA GLY A 16 5.55 24.22 9.56
C GLY A 16 5.47 25.52 10.37
N GLN A 17 4.32 25.83 10.97
CA GLN A 17 4.17 26.98 11.87
C GLN A 17 5.03 26.84 13.14
N VAL A 18 5.12 25.63 13.70
CA VAL A 18 5.97 25.35 14.87
C VAL A 18 7.45 25.56 14.52
N VAL A 19 7.94 25.07 13.38
CA VAL A 19 9.34 25.28 12.93
C VAL A 19 9.65 26.78 12.79
N THR A 20 8.73 27.54 12.19
CA THR A 20 8.85 28.99 12.04
C THR A 20 8.95 29.69 13.40
N THR A 21 8.11 29.27 14.34
CA THR A 21 8.08 29.82 15.71
C THR A 21 9.36 29.48 16.47
N MET A 22 9.86 28.25 16.36
CA MET A 22 11.14 27.83 16.98
C MET A 22 12.32 28.64 16.44
N SER A 23 12.35 28.89 15.12
CA SER A 23 13.38 29.73 14.49
C SER A 23 13.32 31.19 15.01
N ALA A 24 12.11 31.73 15.22
CA ALA A 24 11.94 33.05 15.80
C ALA A 24 12.39 33.12 17.28
N ILE A 25 12.12 32.07 18.05
CA ILE A 25 12.59 31.95 19.45
C ILE A 25 14.12 31.88 19.51
N GLU A 26 14.76 31.13 18.61
CA GLU A 26 16.22 31.05 18.51
C GLU A 26 16.83 32.44 18.22
N ALA A 27 16.29 33.15 17.21
CA ALA A 27 16.74 34.49 16.87
C ALA A 27 16.56 35.48 18.03
N SER A 28 15.42 35.42 18.73
CA SER A 28 15.16 36.26 19.90
C SER A 28 16.13 35.94 21.05
N SER A 29 16.39 34.67 21.32
CA SER A 29 17.32 34.22 22.35
C SER A 29 18.75 34.71 22.08
N LYS A 30 19.19 34.65 20.82
CA LYS A 30 20.50 35.19 20.41
C LYS A 30 20.60 36.69 20.65
N LYS A 31 19.54 37.45 20.33
CA LYS A 31 19.49 38.89 20.60
C LYS A 31 19.53 39.20 22.11
N ILE A 32 18.88 38.37 22.93
CA ILE A 32 18.99 38.47 24.39
C ILE A 32 20.44 38.23 24.83
N ALA A 33 21.12 37.21 24.32
CA ALA A 33 22.52 36.94 24.64
C ALA A 33 23.45 38.13 24.33
N GLU A 34 23.22 38.81 23.19
CA GLU A 34 23.94 40.04 22.82
C GLU A 34 23.70 41.18 23.84
N ILE A 35 22.45 41.40 24.26
CA ILE A 35 22.10 42.41 25.27
C ILE A 35 22.76 42.09 26.61
N ILE A 36 22.74 40.83 27.04
CA ILE A 36 23.40 40.40 28.29
C ILE A 36 24.91 40.63 28.23
N SER A 37 25.54 40.42 27.07
CA SER A 37 26.95 40.75 26.86
C SER A 37 27.24 42.25 26.99
N VAL A 38 26.32 43.14 26.56
CA VAL A 38 26.45 44.58 26.81
C VAL A 38 26.31 44.90 28.30
N ILE A 39 25.36 44.27 29.01
CA ILE A 39 25.17 44.48 30.46
C ILE A 39 26.41 44.04 31.26
N ASP A 40 27.02 42.91 30.92
CA ASP A 40 28.29 42.47 31.52
C ASP A 40 29.41 43.50 31.26
N GLY A 41 29.47 44.05 30.05
CA GLY A 41 30.37 45.17 29.72
C GLY A 41 30.15 46.42 30.57
N ILE A 42 28.88 46.82 30.81
CA ILE A 42 28.53 47.95 31.67
C ILE A 42 28.92 47.66 33.13
N ALA A 43 28.68 46.44 33.62
CA ALA A 43 29.08 46.03 34.95
C ALA A 43 30.62 46.09 35.12
N PHE A 44 31.37 45.63 34.11
CA PHE A 44 32.83 45.73 34.10
C PHE A 44 33.30 47.20 34.13
N GLN A 45 32.74 48.07 33.27
CA GLN A 45 33.07 49.49 33.26
C GLN A 45 32.77 50.16 34.61
N THR A 46 31.61 49.86 35.20
CA THR A 46 31.20 50.37 36.53
C THR A 46 32.17 49.92 37.62
N ASN A 47 32.65 48.67 37.56
CA ASN A 47 33.65 48.14 38.46
C ASN A 47 35.00 48.88 38.35
N ILE A 48 35.42 49.24 37.13
CA ILE A 48 36.64 50.05 36.91
C ILE A 48 36.46 51.49 37.41
N LEU A 49 35.31 52.12 37.14
CA LEU A 49 34.96 53.45 37.66
C LEU A 49 34.98 53.48 39.19
N ALA A 50 34.40 52.48 39.84
CA ALA A 50 34.39 52.35 41.29
C ALA A 50 35.80 52.16 41.87
N LEU A 51 36.66 51.40 41.20
CA LEU A 51 38.07 51.26 41.58
C LEU A 51 38.79 52.61 41.50
N ASN A 52 38.63 53.36 40.41
CA ASN A 52 39.24 54.68 40.25
C ASN A 52 38.75 55.66 41.33
N ALA A 53 37.45 55.63 41.65
CA ALA A 53 36.87 56.44 42.73
C ALA A 53 37.44 56.08 44.10
N ALA A 54 37.64 54.78 44.39
CA ALA A 54 38.27 54.33 45.63
C ALA A 54 39.72 54.82 45.75
N VAL A 55 40.47 54.85 44.65
CA VAL A 55 41.85 55.38 44.61
C VAL A 55 41.86 56.89 44.86
N GLU A 56 40.97 57.66 44.22
CA GLU A 56 40.90 59.10 44.41
C GLU A 56 40.42 59.47 45.83
N ALA A 57 39.50 58.67 46.40
CA ALA A 57 39.06 58.80 47.79
C ALA A 57 40.22 58.56 48.77
N ALA A 58 41.07 57.56 48.51
CA ALA A 58 42.27 57.32 49.31
C ALA A 58 43.27 58.49 49.20
N ARG A 59 43.38 59.10 48.01
CA ARG A 59 44.25 60.27 47.76
C ARG A 59 43.78 61.53 48.49
N ALA A 60 42.47 61.71 48.65
CA ALA A 60 41.86 62.81 49.39
C ALA A 60 41.96 62.66 50.94
N GLY A 61 42.48 61.53 51.43
CA GLY A 61 42.66 61.28 52.86
C GLY A 61 41.34 61.28 53.64
N GLU A 62 41.30 61.98 54.78
CA GLU A 62 40.13 62.02 55.66
C GLU A 62 38.87 62.60 54.99
N GLN A 63 39.03 63.54 54.05
CA GLN A 63 37.91 64.13 53.32
C GLN A 63 37.27 63.15 52.33
N GLY A 64 37.99 62.10 51.93
CA GLY A 64 37.52 61.07 51.01
C GLY A 64 36.80 59.90 51.66
N ARG A 65 36.73 59.83 53.00
CA ARG A 65 36.18 58.66 53.72
C ARG A 65 34.76 58.27 53.29
N GLY A 66 33.86 59.24 53.12
CA GLY A 66 32.50 58.99 52.64
C GLY A 66 32.46 58.46 51.20
N PHE A 67 33.30 59.02 50.32
CA PHE A 67 33.41 58.56 48.94
C PHE A 67 34.01 57.16 48.82
N ALA A 68 34.95 56.78 49.69
CA ALA A 68 35.54 55.45 49.71
C ALA A 68 34.50 54.35 50.00
N VAL A 69 33.56 54.61 50.92
CA VAL A 69 32.47 53.67 51.24
C VAL A 69 31.53 53.50 50.04
N VAL A 70 31.13 54.61 49.41
CA VAL A 70 30.27 54.56 48.21
C VAL A 70 30.98 53.82 47.07
N ALA A 71 32.27 54.07 46.86
CA ALA A 71 33.04 53.38 45.84
C ALA A 71 33.11 51.85 46.08
N SER A 72 33.27 51.42 47.33
CA SER A 72 33.23 49.99 47.70
C SER A 72 31.85 49.36 47.45
N GLU A 73 30.77 50.08 47.75
CA GLU A 73 29.40 49.58 47.54
C GLU A 73 29.09 49.47 46.04
N VAL A 74 29.44 50.49 45.26
CA VAL A 74 29.27 50.47 43.79
C VAL A 74 30.09 49.34 43.16
N ARG A 75 31.31 49.10 43.65
CA ARG A 75 32.15 47.98 43.19
C ARG A 75 31.48 46.64 43.46
N THR A 76 30.96 46.45 44.67
CA THR A 76 30.27 45.21 45.08
C THR A 76 29.02 44.99 44.24
N LEU A 77 28.24 46.05 43.98
CA LEU A 77 27.06 46.00 43.11
C LEU A 77 27.44 45.61 41.68
N ALA A 78 28.49 46.21 41.12
CA ALA A 78 28.98 45.89 39.79
C ALA A 78 29.43 44.43 39.65
N GLN A 79 30.14 43.89 40.65
CA GLN A 79 30.52 42.48 40.68
C GLN A 79 29.30 41.55 40.75
N ARG A 80 28.28 41.90 41.54
CA ARG A 80 27.02 41.14 41.60
C ARG A 80 26.27 41.17 40.26
N SER A 81 26.23 42.32 39.59
CA SER A 81 25.62 42.45 38.26
C SER A 81 26.34 41.60 37.21
N ALA A 82 27.68 41.57 37.21
CA ALA A 82 28.46 40.74 36.30
C ALA A 82 28.21 39.24 36.53
N ALA A 83 28.16 38.80 37.80
CA ALA A 83 27.84 37.42 38.14
C ALA A 83 26.44 37.01 37.64
N ALA A 84 25.43 37.86 37.89
CA ALA A 84 24.07 37.62 37.41
C ALA A 84 23.98 37.61 35.87
N ALA A 85 24.68 38.53 35.20
CA ALA A 85 24.73 38.55 33.74
C ALA A 85 25.32 37.23 33.18
N LYS A 86 26.38 36.71 33.79
CA LYS A 86 26.98 35.42 33.40
C LYS A 86 26.05 34.24 33.61
N GLU A 87 25.30 34.22 34.72
CA GLU A 87 24.29 33.19 34.99
C GLU A 87 23.15 33.22 33.97
N ILE A 88 22.61 34.41 33.68
CA ILE A 88 21.58 34.58 32.65
C ILE A 88 22.10 34.14 31.28
N LYS A 89 23.34 34.49 30.93
CA LYS A 89 23.95 34.05 29.67
C LYS A 89 23.99 32.53 29.55
N GLY A 90 24.39 31.83 30.62
CA GLY A 90 24.36 30.36 30.65
C GLY A 90 22.97 29.76 30.45
N LEU A 91 21.94 30.35 31.06
CA LEU A 91 20.54 29.91 30.87
C LEU A 91 20.04 30.15 29.44
N ILE A 92 20.45 31.25 28.82
CA ILE A 92 20.12 31.56 27.42
C ILE A 92 20.82 30.58 26.48
N ASP A 93 22.11 30.29 26.69
CA ASP A 93 22.87 29.33 25.89
C ASP A 93 22.24 27.91 25.97
N ASP A 94 21.83 27.47 27.17
CA ASP A 94 21.10 26.21 27.36
C ASP A 94 19.73 26.22 26.65
N SER A 95 19.01 27.34 26.72
CA SER A 95 17.71 27.50 26.05
C SER A 95 17.86 27.44 24.52
N VAL A 96 18.89 28.06 23.95
CA VAL A 96 19.20 27.99 22.51
C VAL A 96 19.50 26.55 22.10
N GLY A 97 20.30 25.83 22.89
CA GLY A 97 20.59 24.41 22.65
C GLY A 97 19.31 23.55 22.60
N LYS A 98 18.42 23.73 23.58
CA LYS A 98 17.12 23.01 23.63
C LYS A 98 16.19 23.36 22.47
N VAL A 99 16.15 24.63 22.04
CA VAL A 99 15.37 25.05 20.88
C VAL A 99 15.91 24.43 19.59
N ALA A 100 17.23 24.35 19.43
CA ALA A 100 17.85 23.70 18.27
C ALA A 100 17.52 22.19 18.21
N GLU A 101 17.61 21.48 19.35
CA GLU A 101 17.19 20.08 19.45
C GLU A 101 15.70 19.90 19.12
N GLY A 102 14.84 20.74 19.71
CA GLY A 102 13.40 20.76 19.44
C GLY A 102 13.09 21.02 17.97
N SER A 103 13.80 21.95 17.33
CA SER A 103 13.66 22.25 15.90
C SER A 103 13.98 21.02 15.03
N SER A 104 15.05 20.30 15.36
CA SER A 104 15.41 19.05 14.66
C SER A 104 14.31 17.98 14.79
N LEU A 105 13.77 17.79 15.99
CA LEU A 105 12.69 16.81 16.24
C LEU A 105 11.41 17.18 15.48
N VAL A 106 11.04 18.46 15.47
CA VAL A 106 9.85 18.94 14.74
C VAL A 106 10.06 18.80 13.22
N HIS A 107 11.25 19.07 12.71
CA HIS A 107 11.56 18.84 11.29
C HIS A 107 11.43 17.35 10.93
N GLN A 108 11.91 16.45 11.78
CA GLN A 108 11.77 15.01 11.56
C GLN A 108 10.28 14.59 11.58
N ALA A 109 9.50 15.10 12.53
CA ALA A 109 8.06 14.89 12.57
C ALA A 109 7.35 15.41 11.30
N GLY A 110 7.78 16.54 10.76
CA GLY A 110 7.29 17.09 9.50
C GLY A 110 7.56 16.18 8.31
N SER A 111 8.77 15.60 8.22
CA SER A 111 9.11 14.61 7.19
C SER A 111 8.22 13.37 7.29
N THR A 112 8.03 12.84 8.51
CA THR A 112 7.16 11.68 8.74
C THR A 112 5.70 11.98 8.38
N MET A 113 5.21 13.20 8.63
CA MET A 113 3.87 13.60 8.16
C MET A 113 3.76 13.62 6.64
N GLY A 114 4.81 14.07 5.94
CA GLY A 114 4.88 13.98 4.47
C GLY A 114 4.79 12.54 3.96
N GLU A 115 5.50 11.61 4.60
CA GLU A 115 5.43 10.18 4.28
C GLU A 115 4.03 9.58 4.54
N ILE A 116 3.35 10.02 5.59
CA ILE A 116 1.97 9.62 5.90
C ILE A 116 1.03 10.11 4.81
N VAL A 117 1.11 11.38 4.40
CA VAL A 117 0.28 11.94 3.31
C VAL A 117 0.46 11.13 2.02
N ALA A 118 1.71 10.83 1.65
CA ALA A 118 2.02 10.02 0.48
C ALA A 118 1.46 8.59 0.59
N SER A 119 1.51 7.99 1.78
CA SER A 119 0.96 6.65 2.03
C SER A 119 -0.57 6.62 1.93
N VAL A 120 -1.24 7.64 2.47
CA VAL A 120 -2.70 7.79 2.37
C VAL A 120 -3.14 7.99 0.91
N GLN A 121 -2.35 8.72 0.11
CA GLN A 121 -2.60 8.86 -1.32
C GLN A 121 -2.56 7.50 -2.03
N ARG A 122 -1.48 6.72 -1.83
CA ARG A 122 -1.36 5.37 -2.41
C ARG A 122 -2.52 4.46 -2.03
N VAL A 123 -2.97 4.48 -0.78
CA VAL A 123 -4.14 3.70 -0.35
C VAL A 123 -5.40 4.16 -1.07
N THR A 124 -5.56 5.46 -1.29
CA THR A 124 -6.70 6.01 -2.03
C THR A 124 -6.69 5.56 -3.49
N ASP A 125 -5.54 5.55 -4.13
CA ASP A 125 -5.37 5.09 -5.51
C ASP A 125 -5.71 3.59 -5.63
N ILE A 126 -5.20 2.76 -4.70
CA ILE A 126 -5.54 1.32 -4.64
C ILE A 126 -7.04 1.10 -4.44
N MET A 127 -7.70 1.91 -3.59
CA MET A 127 -9.15 1.80 -3.42
C MET A 127 -9.92 2.17 -4.70
N ALA A 128 -9.42 3.14 -5.47
CA ALA A 128 -10.00 3.50 -6.77
C ALA A 128 -9.85 2.34 -7.77
N GLU A 129 -8.66 1.72 -7.84
CA GLU A 129 -8.42 0.54 -8.68
C GLU A 129 -9.32 -0.65 -8.27
N ILE A 130 -9.45 -0.93 -6.98
CA ILE A 130 -10.33 -2.00 -6.47
C ILE A 130 -11.79 -1.69 -6.81
N SER A 131 -12.22 -0.44 -6.69
CA SER A 131 -13.58 -0.06 -7.04
C SER A 131 -13.86 -0.28 -8.53
N ALA A 132 -12.92 0.10 -9.40
CA ALA A 132 -13.02 -0.14 -10.83
C ALA A 132 -13.07 -1.64 -11.17
N ALA A 133 -12.15 -2.43 -10.61
CA ALA A 133 -12.12 -3.88 -10.79
C ALA A 133 -13.39 -4.56 -10.25
N SER A 134 -13.96 -4.07 -9.15
CA SER A 134 -15.22 -4.58 -8.58
C SER A 134 -16.41 -4.28 -9.50
N GLN A 135 -16.40 -3.12 -10.16
CA GLN A 135 -17.41 -2.75 -11.16
C GLN A 135 -17.33 -3.68 -12.38
N GLU A 136 -16.11 -3.94 -12.88
CA GLU A 136 -15.87 -4.85 -14.01
C GLU A 136 -16.24 -6.30 -13.66
N GLN A 137 -15.86 -6.79 -12.48
CA GLN A 137 -16.26 -8.11 -12.01
C GLN A 137 -17.79 -8.24 -11.91
N SER A 138 -18.46 -7.20 -11.43
CA SER A 138 -19.93 -7.19 -11.33
C SER A 138 -20.58 -7.32 -12.72
N ALA A 139 -20.09 -6.58 -13.71
CA ALA A 139 -20.53 -6.71 -15.11
C ALA A 139 -20.23 -8.12 -15.69
N GLY A 140 -19.05 -8.67 -15.39
CA GLY A 140 -18.68 -10.03 -15.79
C GLY A 140 -19.58 -11.10 -15.17
N ILE A 141 -19.96 -10.95 -13.90
CA ILE A 141 -20.89 -11.85 -13.21
C ILE A 141 -22.28 -11.78 -13.85
N GLU A 142 -22.76 -10.59 -14.24
CA GLU A 142 -24.04 -10.43 -14.92
C GLU A 142 -24.05 -11.15 -16.29
N GLN A 143 -22.96 -11.05 -17.05
CA GLN A 143 -22.79 -11.80 -18.30
C GLN A 143 -22.76 -13.32 -18.08
N VAL A 144 -22.06 -13.79 -17.05
CA VAL A 144 -22.06 -15.22 -16.68
C VAL A 144 -23.46 -15.68 -16.31
N ASN A 145 -24.20 -14.88 -15.53
CA ASN A 145 -25.57 -15.20 -15.16
C ASN A 145 -26.47 -15.36 -16.39
N GLN A 146 -26.40 -14.44 -17.35
CA GLN A 146 -27.13 -14.53 -18.62
C GLN A 146 -26.80 -15.82 -19.39
N THR A 147 -25.52 -16.19 -19.42
CA THR A 147 -25.06 -17.41 -20.11
C THR A 147 -25.58 -18.67 -19.43
N VAL A 148 -25.62 -18.70 -18.10
CA VAL A 148 -26.17 -19.82 -17.32
C VAL A 148 -27.66 -19.99 -17.59
N VAL A 149 -28.42 -18.89 -17.65
CA VAL A 149 -29.85 -18.93 -18.00
C VAL A 149 -30.07 -19.52 -19.40
N GLN A 150 -29.25 -19.13 -20.38
CA GLN A 150 -29.37 -19.66 -21.73
C GLN A 150 -28.92 -21.14 -21.86
N MET A 151 -27.92 -21.54 -21.08
CA MET A 151 -27.54 -22.95 -20.96
C MET A 151 -28.68 -23.78 -20.34
N ASP A 152 -29.36 -23.25 -19.33
CA ASP A 152 -30.53 -23.91 -18.72
C ASP A 152 -31.66 -24.08 -19.74
N GLU A 153 -32.00 -23.04 -20.49
CA GLU A 153 -33.00 -23.10 -21.57
C GLU A 153 -32.64 -24.18 -22.61
N THR A 154 -31.39 -24.20 -23.08
CA THR A 154 -30.91 -25.21 -24.04
C THR A 154 -30.96 -26.62 -23.45
N THR A 155 -30.65 -26.76 -22.16
CA THR A 155 -30.71 -28.03 -21.44
C THR A 155 -32.15 -28.55 -21.34
N GLN A 156 -33.10 -27.66 -21.04
CA GLN A 156 -34.53 -28.00 -21.02
C GLN A 156 -35.02 -28.38 -22.43
N GLN A 157 -34.62 -27.64 -23.47
CA GLN A 157 -34.96 -27.98 -24.85
C GLN A 157 -34.40 -29.34 -25.27
N ASN A 158 -33.16 -29.65 -24.90
CA ASN A 158 -32.56 -30.96 -25.16
C ASN A 158 -33.31 -32.08 -24.45
N ALA A 159 -33.77 -31.85 -23.22
CA ALA A 159 -34.60 -32.83 -22.51
C ALA A 159 -35.93 -33.08 -23.25
N ALA A 160 -36.61 -32.02 -23.71
CA ALA A 160 -37.84 -32.14 -24.48
C ALA A 160 -37.61 -32.88 -25.81
N LEU A 161 -36.53 -32.57 -26.54
CA LEU A 161 -36.17 -33.26 -27.78
C LEU A 161 -35.88 -34.75 -27.54
N VAL A 162 -35.27 -35.11 -26.41
CA VAL A 162 -35.04 -36.51 -26.03
C VAL A 162 -36.35 -37.22 -25.73
N GLU A 163 -37.31 -36.56 -25.07
CA GLU A 163 -38.65 -37.11 -24.86
C GLU A 163 -39.39 -37.33 -26.18
N GLU A 164 -39.38 -36.35 -27.08
CA GLU A 164 -39.96 -36.46 -28.43
C GLU A 164 -39.31 -37.59 -29.24
N ALA A 165 -37.97 -37.67 -29.24
CA ALA A 165 -37.23 -38.71 -29.94
C ALA A 165 -37.54 -40.11 -29.37
N THR A 166 -37.70 -40.22 -28.06
CA THR A 166 -38.09 -41.48 -27.39
C THR A 166 -39.51 -41.87 -27.79
N ALA A 167 -40.45 -40.92 -27.86
CA ALA A 167 -41.80 -41.17 -28.32
C ALA A 167 -41.83 -41.61 -29.79
N ALA A 168 -41.07 -40.95 -30.66
CA ALA A 168 -40.93 -41.32 -32.07
C ALA A 168 -40.31 -42.72 -32.23
N ALA A 169 -39.28 -43.06 -31.44
CA ALA A 169 -38.66 -44.37 -31.46
C ALA A 169 -39.67 -45.48 -31.10
N ARG A 170 -40.51 -45.27 -30.07
CA ARG A 170 -41.58 -46.21 -29.71
C ARG A 170 -42.63 -46.35 -30.82
N ALA A 171 -43.06 -45.25 -31.43
CA ALA A 171 -44.02 -45.29 -32.53
C ALA A 171 -43.46 -46.05 -33.75
N MET A 172 -42.16 -45.88 -34.06
CA MET A 172 -41.48 -46.64 -35.11
C MET A 172 -41.37 -48.13 -34.77
N GLU A 173 -41.11 -48.48 -33.50
CA GLU A 173 -41.11 -49.86 -33.02
C GLU A 173 -42.49 -50.51 -33.18
N ASP A 174 -43.56 -49.84 -32.76
CA ASP A 174 -44.95 -50.30 -32.93
C ASP A 174 -45.30 -50.54 -34.41
N GLN A 175 -44.91 -49.62 -35.30
CA GLN A 175 -45.11 -49.79 -36.75
C GLN A 175 -44.34 -50.98 -37.32
N ALA A 176 -43.09 -51.19 -36.87
CA ALA A 176 -42.29 -52.33 -37.29
C ALA A 176 -42.92 -53.66 -36.85
N VAL A 177 -43.47 -53.72 -35.63
CA VAL A 177 -44.22 -54.88 -35.12
C VAL A 177 -45.47 -55.14 -35.99
N GLN A 178 -46.28 -54.11 -36.27
CA GLN A 178 -47.47 -54.24 -37.11
C GLN A 178 -47.16 -54.72 -38.53
N LEU A 179 -46.08 -54.22 -39.13
CA LEU A 179 -45.60 -54.69 -40.45
C LEU A 179 -45.16 -56.16 -40.39
N GLY A 180 -44.45 -56.56 -39.33
CA GLY A 180 -44.06 -57.95 -39.09
C GLY A 180 -45.28 -58.89 -39.02
N GLU A 181 -46.30 -58.50 -38.25
CA GLU A 181 -47.58 -59.24 -38.16
C GLU A 181 -48.32 -59.31 -39.51
N ALA A 182 -48.30 -58.22 -40.29
CA ALA A 182 -48.91 -58.20 -41.62
C ALA A 182 -48.22 -59.17 -42.59
N VAL A 183 -46.89 -59.24 -42.58
CA VAL A 183 -46.11 -60.19 -43.40
C VAL A 183 -46.31 -61.63 -42.91
N ALA A 184 -46.38 -61.87 -41.60
CA ALA A 184 -46.59 -63.21 -41.03
C ALA A 184 -47.94 -63.86 -41.44
N ARG A 185 -48.95 -63.05 -41.77
CA ARG A 185 -50.24 -63.52 -42.31
C ARG A 185 -50.13 -64.09 -43.74
N PHE A 186 -49.08 -63.75 -44.49
CA PHE A 186 -48.82 -64.36 -45.79
C PHE A 186 -48.26 -65.77 -45.60
N ARG A 187 -49.15 -66.77 -45.64
CA ARG A 187 -48.76 -68.18 -45.78
C ARG A 187 -48.22 -68.43 -47.19
N LEU A 188 -46.91 -68.57 -47.31
CA LEU A 188 -46.29 -69.17 -48.48
C LEU A 188 -46.75 -70.63 -48.57
N ALA A 189 -47.40 -71.00 -49.66
CA ALA A 189 -47.71 -72.39 -49.94
C ALA A 189 -46.40 -73.18 -49.91
N SER A 190 -46.29 -74.11 -48.96
CA SER A 190 -45.25 -75.13 -48.94
C SER A 190 -45.38 -75.95 -50.22
N HIS A 191 -44.73 -75.50 -51.30
CA HIS A 191 -44.33 -76.39 -52.37
C HIS A 191 -43.14 -77.15 -51.81
N GLY A 192 -43.38 -78.41 -51.48
CA GLY A 192 -42.36 -79.35 -51.07
C GLY A 192 -41.20 -79.29 -52.04
N THR A 193 -40.12 -78.64 -51.60
CA THR A 193 -38.81 -78.82 -52.19
C THR A 193 -38.06 -79.69 -51.20
N THR A 194 -37.96 -80.95 -51.61
CA THR A 194 -37.03 -81.98 -51.18
C THR A 194 -35.80 -81.38 -50.49
N ALA A 195 -35.57 -81.83 -49.25
CA ALA A 195 -34.33 -81.60 -48.53
C ALA A 195 -33.14 -82.05 -49.40
N ILE A 196 -32.36 -81.09 -49.88
CA ILE A 196 -30.98 -81.33 -50.32
C ILE A 196 -30.14 -81.32 -49.03
N PRO A 197 -29.31 -82.34 -48.75
CA PRO A 197 -28.52 -82.37 -47.53
C PRO A 197 -27.55 -81.17 -47.54
N ALA A 198 -27.73 -80.27 -46.59
CA ALA A 198 -26.78 -79.20 -46.30
C ALA A 198 -25.48 -79.82 -45.81
N ARG A 199 -24.43 -79.71 -46.63
CA ARG A 199 -23.03 -79.93 -46.24
C ARG A 199 -22.72 -79.01 -45.04
N PRO A 200 -22.06 -79.48 -43.97
CA PRO A 200 -21.84 -78.68 -42.79
C PRO A 200 -20.94 -77.49 -43.13
N LEU A 201 -21.48 -76.28 -43.03
CA LEU A 201 -20.71 -75.05 -43.01
C LEU A 201 -20.05 -74.97 -41.62
N ALA A 202 -18.72 -74.85 -41.61
CA ALA A 202 -17.94 -74.70 -40.40
C ALA A 202 -18.46 -73.54 -39.53
N ALA A 203 -18.46 -73.76 -38.22
CA ALA A 203 -18.88 -72.77 -37.22
C ALA A 203 -18.12 -71.45 -37.39
N PRO A 204 -18.79 -70.28 -37.31
CA PRO A 204 -18.09 -69.03 -37.13
C PRO A 204 -17.49 -69.02 -35.73
N VAL A 205 -16.16 -69.03 -35.69
CA VAL A 205 -15.38 -68.79 -34.47
C VAL A 205 -15.79 -67.41 -33.93
N PRO A 206 -16.12 -67.25 -32.63
CA PRO A 206 -16.40 -65.94 -32.08
C PRO A 206 -15.13 -65.11 -32.20
N ARG A 207 -15.20 -64.02 -32.98
CA ARG A 207 -14.15 -62.99 -33.01
C ARG A 207 -14.24 -62.27 -31.67
N GLN A 208 -13.54 -62.79 -30.67
CA GLN A 208 -13.20 -62.05 -29.47
C GLN A 208 -12.47 -60.80 -29.95
N VAL A 209 -13.15 -59.66 -29.88
CA VAL A 209 -12.49 -58.36 -29.75
C VAL A 209 -11.72 -58.43 -28.44
N ALA A 210 -10.47 -58.86 -28.56
CA ALA A 210 -9.50 -58.80 -27.50
C ALA A 210 -9.45 -57.35 -27.01
N ALA A 211 -9.93 -57.15 -25.79
CA ALA A 211 -9.61 -55.98 -24.99
C ALA A 211 -8.08 -55.88 -24.96
N ALA A 212 -7.54 -54.94 -25.72
CA ALA A 212 -6.15 -54.55 -25.62
C ALA A 212 -5.99 -53.78 -24.30
N ALA A 213 -5.85 -54.54 -23.21
CA ALA A 213 -5.22 -54.07 -22.00
C ALA A 213 -3.74 -53.78 -22.36
N ARG A 214 -3.46 -52.54 -22.76
CA ARG A 214 -2.10 -52.03 -22.71
C ARG A 214 -1.79 -51.65 -21.27
N SER A 215 -1.04 -52.53 -20.62
CA SER A 215 -0.22 -52.19 -19.48
C SER A 215 0.82 -51.16 -19.89
N ALA A 216 0.82 -50.02 -19.21
CA ALA A 216 2.01 -49.19 -19.04
C ALA A 216 1.97 -48.62 -17.62
N LYS A 217 2.76 -49.22 -16.73
CA LYS A 217 3.11 -48.64 -15.42
C LYS A 217 4.15 -47.51 -15.60
N PRO A 218 4.34 -46.66 -14.58
CA PRO A 218 4.52 -45.22 -14.76
C PRO A 218 5.98 -44.79 -14.86
N ALA A 219 6.23 -43.69 -15.58
CA ALA A 219 7.49 -42.95 -15.51
C ALA A 219 7.23 -41.55 -14.94
N SER A 220 8.10 -41.17 -14.02
CA SER A 220 8.03 -40.05 -13.10
C SER A 220 7.89 -38.67 -13.77
N ALA A 221 6.97 -37.86 -13.25
CA ALA A 221 6.92 -36.44 -13.50
C ALA A 221 8.04 -35.75 -12.71
N ARG A 222 9.02 -35.19 -13.44
CA ARG A 222 10.01 -34.23 -12.95
C ARG A 222 9.42 -32.82 -13.14
N PRO A 223 9.47 -31.93 -12.14
CA PRO A 223 8.85 -30.61 -12.26
C PRO A 223 9.71 -29.71 -13.15
N LEU A 224 9.08 -29.07 -14.15
CA LEU A 224 9.67 -27.96 -14.88
C LEU A 224 9.55 -26.71 -14.01
N ARG A 225 10.72 -26.14 -13.74
CA ARG A 225 10.95 -24.94 -12.95
C ARG A 225 10.37 -23.71 -13.66
N SER A 226 9.84 -22.81 -12.85
CA SER A 226 9.55 -21.43 -13.20
C SER A 226 10.81 -20.74 -13.75
N SER A 227 10.68 -20.13 -14.94
CA SER A 227 11.69 -19.22 -15.47
C SER A 227 11.22 -17.80 -15.20
N THR A 228 11.93 -17.15 -14.29
CA THR A 228 11.97 -15.71 -14.04
C THR A 228 12.36 -14.95 -15.30
N ALA A 229 11.60 -13.92 -15.66
CA ALA A 229 12.00 -12.89 -16.61
C ALA A 229 12.54 -11.68 -15.83
N GLN A 230 13.79 -11.29 -16.11
CA GLN A 230 14.34 -9.96 -15.83
C GLN A 230 14.58 -9.26 -17.17
N PRO A 231 14.31 -7.94 -17.28
CA PRO A 231 14.56 -7.16 -18.49
C PRO A 231 15.84 -6.30 -18.37
N VAL A 232 16.57 -6.19 -19.48
CA VAL A 232 17.53 -5.13 -19.85
C VAL A 232 17.96 -5.45 -21.29
N LEU A 233 18.15 -4.56 -22.27
CA LEU A 233 18.11 -3.11 -22.47
C LEU A 233 18.29 -2.97 -24.00
N ALA A 234 17.64 -2.02 -24.66
CA ALA A 234 18.21 -1.36 -25.84
C ALA A 234 17.43 -0.09 -26.17
N ALA A 235 18.09 1.04 -25.95
CA ALA A 235 17.75 2.31 -26.56
C ALA A 235 18.08 2.25 -28.06
N ASP A 236 17.19 2.73 -28.90
CA ASP A 236 17.34 4.02 -29.61
C ASP A 236 16.29 4.14 -30.72
N GLY A 237 15.69 5.33 -30.80
CA GLY A 237 15.36 5.90 -32.10
C GLY A 237 13.90 5.86 -32.57
N ASP A 238 13.15 6.86 -32.08
CA ASP A 238 12.61 7.94 -32.93
C ASP A 238 11.22 7.80 -33.62
N TRP A 239 10.50 8.92 -33.52
CA TRP A 239 9.33 9.43 -34.27
C TRP A 239 7.89 8.95 -34.03
N GLN A 240 7.07 9.98 -33.70
CA GLN A 240 5.71 10.27 -34.18
C GLN A 240 4.60 9.32 -33.70
N GLU A 241 3.48 9.78 -33.14
CA GLU A 241 2.57 10.84 -33.59
C GLU A 241 1.41 10.93 -32.57
N PHE A 242 0.68 12.05 -32.57
CA PHE A 242 -0.73 12.26 -32.18
C PHE A 242 -1.26 11.78 -30.82
#